data_AF-A0A1I7GMX8-F1
#
_entry.id   AF-A0A1I7GMX8-F1
#
_cell.length_a   1.000
_cell.length_b   1.000
_cell.length_c   1.000
_cell.angle_alpha   90.00
_cell.angle_beta   90.00
_cell.angle_gamma   90.00
#
_symmetry.space_group_name_H-M   'P 1'
#
loop_
_entity.id
_entity.type
_entity.pdbx_description
1 polymer ?
#
loop_
_entity_poly.entity_id
_entity_poly.type
_entity_poly.pdbx_seq_one_letter_code
_entity_poly.pdbx_strand_id
1 'polypeptide(L)'
;MAEVNQKDLLNEFVTDLEQKVASNTIKPEDFKEALYQLKEAKFKIQGLLDLLQDSNDDMKNLYHVLSYDNYADLIDDLNSLGYWYRKQNEKLKDAFGKMGYRIMEQTRAGKRDDVFYSFLRIYRHYPNKCVSSN
;
A
#
# COMPACT_ATOMS: atom_id res chain seq x y z
N MET A 1 -26.38 -25.73 14.75
CA MET A 1 -26.04 -24.30 14.69
C MET A 1 -24.71 -24.18 15.40
N ALA A 2 -23.61 -24.10 14.65
CA ALA A 2 -22.28 -24.01 15.24
C ALA A 2 -22.11 -22.58 15.76
N GLU A 3 -21.86 -22.45 17.07
CA GLU A 3 -21.39 -21.21 17.68
C GLU A 3 -20.10 -20.81 16.98
N VAL A 4 -20.19 -19.80 16.12
CA VAL A 4 -19.02 -19.10 15.62
C VAL A 4 -18.50 -18.34 16.82
N ASN A 5 -17.56 -18.96 17.54
CA ASN A 5 -16.71 -18.30 18.52
C ASN A 5 -15.94 -17.22 17.75
N GLN A 6 -16.54 -16.04 17.68
CA GLN A 6 -16.04 -14.87 17.00
C GLN A 6 -14.85 -14.41 17.86
N LYS A 7 -13.69 -15.04 17.63
CA LYS A 7 -12.41 -14.44 17.99
C LYS A 7 -12.34 -13.15 17.22
N ASP A 8 -12.75 -12.08 17.88
CA ASP A 8 -12.74 -10.73 17.36
C ASP A 8 -11.25 -10.37 17.23
N LEU A 9 -10.67 -10.69 16.07
CA LEU A 9 -9.25 -10.48 15.75
C LEU A 9 -8.83 -9.04 16.07
N LEU A 10 -9.75 -8.10 15.86
CA LEU A 10 -9.60 -6.70 16.25
C LEU A 10 -9.43 -6.53 17.77
N ASN A 11 -10.23 -7.21 18.59
CA ASN A 11 -10.09 -7.14 20.05
C ASN A 11 -8.77 -7.73 20.52
N GLU A 12 -8.28 -8.82 19.94
CA GLU A 12 -7.01 -9.42 20.36
C GLU A 12 -5.82 -8.47 20.10
N PHE A 13 -5.79 -7.80 18.93
CA PHE A 13 -4.76 -6.80 18.61
C PHE A 13 -4.85 -5.53 19.45
N VAL A 14 -6.07 -5.00 19.63
CA VAL A 14 -6.28 -3.78 20.40
C VAL A 14 -5.97 -4.03 21.87
N THR A 15 -6.35 -5.19 22.42
CA THR A 15 -6.05 -5.56 23.81
C THR A 15 -4.53 -5.71 24.04
N ASP A 16 -3.76 -6.28 23.11
CA ASP A 16 -2.28 -6.33 23.24
C ASP A 16 -1.66 -4.92 23.30
N LEU A 17 -2.10 -4.02 22.41
CA LEU A 17 -1.64 -2.63 22.42
C LEU A 17 -2.06 -1.90 23.70
N GLU A 18 -3.31 -2.07 24.16
CA GLU A 18 -3.80 -1.48 25.40
C GLU A 18 -3.00 -1.94 26.62
N GLN A 19 -2.65 -3.23 26.69
CA GLN A 19 -1.80 -3.77 27.76
C GLN A 19 -0.39 -3.19 27.74
N LYS A 20 0.21 -3.03 26.56
CA LYS A 20 1.53 -2.40 26.39
C LYS A 20 1.51 -0.91 26.74
N VAL A 21 0.42 -0.22 26.42
CA VAL A 21 0.19 1.19 26.80
C VAL A 21 0.03 1.30 28.32
N ALA A 22 -0.82 0.46 28.93
CA ALA A 22 -1.06 0.47 30.38
C ALA A 22 0.19 0.12 31.19
N SER A 23 1.05 -0.76 30.66
CA SER A 23 2.34 -1.14 31.28
C SER A 23 3.50 -0.20 30.95
N ASN A 24 3.25 0.86 30.15
CA ASN A 24 4.26 1.82 29.69
C ASN A 24 5.46 1.16 28.98
N THR A 25 5.23 0.02 28.32
CA THR A 25 6.24 -0.74 27.56
C THR A 25 6.13 -0.56 26.05
N ILE A 26 5.12 0.20 25.60
CA ILE A 26 4.80 0.42 24.19
C ILE A 26 5.92 1.12 23.42
N LYS A 27 6.19 0.64 22.21
CA LYS A 27 7.14 1.23 21.25
C LYS A 27 6.43 1.64 19.96
N PRO A 28 6.97 2.61 19.19
CA PRO A 28 6.44 2.94 17.87
C PRO A 28 6.32 1.72 16.93
N GLU A 29 7.22 0.76 17.09
CA GLU A 29 7.26 -0.49 16.31
C GLU A 29 6.02 -1.37 16.56
N ASP A 30 5.46 -1.38 17.78
CA ASP A 30 4.25 -2.15 18.08
C ASP A 30 3.06 -1.66 17.25
N PHE A 31 2.90 -0.35 17.11
CA PHE A 31 1.86 0.24 16.26
C PHE A 31 2.11 -0.01 14.77
N LYS A 32 3.36 0.10 14.32
CA LYS A 32 3.72 -0.19 12.92
C LYS A 32 3.39 -1.63 12.56
N GLU A 33 3.70 -2.57 13.44
CA GLU A 33 3.44 -4.00 13.24
C GLU A 33 1.93 -4.27 13.20
N ALA A 34 1.16 -3.73 14.14
CA ALA A 34 -0.30 -3.88 14.14
C ALA A 34 -0.94 -3.33 12.86
N LEU A 35 -0.54 -2.12 12.43
CA LEU A 35 -1.01 -1.52 11.18
C LEU A 35 -0.60 -2.36 9.95
N TYR A 36 0.61 -2.90 9.95
CA TYR A 36 1.09 -3.78 8.87
C TYR A 36 0.24 -5.05 8.77
N GLN A 37 -0.05 -5.70 9.89
CA GLN A 37 -0.85 -6.93 9.91
C GLN A 37 -2.30 -6.69 9.46
N LEU A 38 -2.91 -5.55 9.85
CA LEU A 38 -4.22 -5.15 9.35
C LEU A 38 -4.21 -4.94 7.83
N LYS A 39 -3.18 -4.26 7.31
CA LYS A 39 -3.00 -4.05 5.86
C LYS A 39 -2.81 -5.39 5.14
N GLU A 40 -2.02 -6.31 5.70
CA GLU A 40 -1.80 -7.64 5.15
C GLU A 40 -3.10 -8.46 5.11
N ALA A 41 -3.90 -8.42 6.18
CA ALA A 41 -5.20 -9.07 6.23
C ALA A 41 -6.15 -8.52 5.15
N LYS A 42 -6.19 -7.19 4.97
CA LYS A 42 -6.97 -6.53 3.91
C LYS A 42 -6.60 -7.07 2.52
N PHE A 43 -5.30 -7.22 2.23
CA PHE A 43 -4.83 -7.79 0.96
C PHE A 43 -5.16 -9.27 0.79
N LYS A 44 -5.04 -10.08 1.86
CA LYS A 44 -5.43 -11.50 1.83
C LYS A 44 -6.92 -11.65 1.52
N ILE A 45 -7.78 -10.82 2.13
CA ILE A 45 -9.21 -10.79 1.84
C ILE A 45 -9.48 -10.42 0.38
N GLN A 46 -8.82 -9.38 -0.15
CA GLN A 46 -8.93 -9.04 -1.56
C GLN A 46 -8.53 -10.21 -2.47
N GLY A 47 -7.44 -10.91 -2.14
CA GLY A 47 -7.00 -12.09 -2.91
C GLY A 47 -8.03 -13.22 -2.91
N LEU A 48 -8.70 -13.46 -1.78
CA LEU A 48 -9.80 -14.44 -1.72
C LEU A 48 -11.00 -13.98 -2.56
N LEU A 49 -11.33 -12.70 -2.55
CA LEU A 49 -12.41 -12.14 -3.37
C LEU A 49 -12.09 -12.20 -4.85
N ASP A 50 -10.83 -12.01 -5.24
CA ASP A 50 -10.37 -12.15 -6.63
C ASP A 50 -10.63 -13.57 -7.17
N LEU A 51 -10.43 -14.59 -6.33
CA LEU A 51 -10.74 -15.99 -6.69
C LEU A 51 -12.25 -16.26 -6.82
N LEU A 52 -13.08 -15.46 -6.15
CA LEU A 52 -14.53 -15.63 -6.11
C LEU A 52 -15.27 -14.63 -7.01
N GLN A 53 -14.58 -13.69 -7.66
CA GLN A 53 -15.22 -12.60 -8.39
C GLN A 53 -16.12 -13.07 -9.54
N ASP A 54 -15.80 -14.21 -10.15
CA ASP A 54 -16.59 -14.79 -11.26
C ASP A 54 -17.74 -15.69 -10.77
N SER A 55 -17.89 -15.86 -9.45
CA SER A 55 -18.92 -16.75 -8.87
C SER A 55 -20.32 -16.14 -8.90
N ASN A 56 -20.44 -14.84 -8.63
CA ASN A 56 -21.68 -14.06 -8.72
C ASN A 56 -21.39 -12.55 -8.72
N ASP A 57 -22.41 -11.77 -9.10
CA ASP A 57 -22.31 -10.31 -9.20
C ASP A 57 -22.05 -9.61 -7.85
N ASP A 58 -22.53 -10.17 -6.73
CA ASP A 58 -22.29 -9.59 -5.40
C ASP A 58 -20.81 -9.67 -5.01
N MET A 59 -20.18 -10.82 -5.23
CA MET A 59 -18.74 -11.04 -5.00
C MET A 59 -17.90 -10.17 -5.93
N LYS A 60 -18.31 -10.06 -7.20
CA LYS A 60 -17.67 -9.16 -8.17
C LYS A 60 -17.71 -7.70 -7.73
N ASN A 61 -18.88 -7.24 -7.29
CA ASN A 61 -19.06 -5.88 -6.81
C ASN A 61 -18.22 -5.61 -5.55
N LEU A 62 -18.22 -6.56 -4.61
CA LEU A 62 -17.43 -6.46 -3.39
C LEU A 62 -15.92 -6.42 -3.67
N TYR A 63 -15.44 -7.28 -4.58
CA TYR A 63 -14.07 -7.25 -5.06
C TYR A 63 -13.72 -5.89 -5.63
N HIS A 64 -14.55 -5.35 -6.52
CA HIS A 64 -14.30 -4.05 -7.14
C HIS A 64 -14.20 -2.94 -6.10
N VAL A 65 -15.16 -2.84 -5.17
CA VAL A 65 -15.12 -1.83 -4.10
C VAL A 65 -13.82 -1.92 -3.30
N LEU A 66 -13.50 -3.12 -2.78
CA LEU A 66 -12.28 -3.30 -1.96
C LEU A 66 -11.00 -3.02 -2.76
N SER A 67 -10.95 -3.45 -4.02
CA SER A 67 -9.81 -3.21 -4.90
C SER A 67 -9.60 -1.72 -5.17
N TYR A 68 -10.68 -0.97 -5.42
CA TYR A 68 -10.60 0.46 -5.66
C TYR A 68 -10.13 1.21 -4.42
N ASP A 69 -10.63 0.86 -3.23
CA ASP A 69 -10.16 1.45 -1.98
C ASP A 69 -8.67 1.15 -1.75
N ASN A 70 -8.24 -0.09 -2.00
CA ASN A 70 -6.82 -0.46 -1.91
C ASN A 70 -5.94 0.29 -2.93
N TYR A 71 -6.44 0.52 -4.14
CA TYR A 71 -5.72 1.31 -5.14
C TYR A 71 -5.64 2.79 -4.75
N ALA A 72 -6.71 3.36 -4.20
CA ALA A 72 -6.71 4.75 -3.72
C ALA A 72 -5.69 4.93 -2.58
N ASP A 73 -5.72 4.05 -1.57
CA ASP A 73 -4.76 4.06 -0.46
C ASP A 73 -3.30 3.96 -0.96
N LEU A 74 -3.05 3.07 -1.94
CA LEU A 74 -1.71 2.90 -2.51
C LEU A 74 -1.26 4.13 -3.31
N ILE A 75 -2.16 4.79 -4.03
CA ILE A 75 -1.87 6.04 -4.74
C ILE A 75 -1.53 7.14 -3.75
N ASP A 76 -2.25 7.25 -2.64
CA ASP A 76 -1.98 8.24 -1.60
C ASP A 76 -0.67 7.98 -0.86
N ASP A 77 -0.36 6.71 -0.56
CA ASP A 77 0.94 6.28 -0.03
C ASP A 77 2.07 6.67 -1.00
N LEU A 78 1.92 6.39 -2.29
CA LEU A 78 2.89 6.74 -3.33
C LEU A 78 3.04 8.25 -3.50
N ASN A 79 1.95 9.00 -3.43
CA ASN A 79 1.97 10.46 -3.51
C ASN A 79 2.72 11.07 -2.32
N SER A 80 2.45 10.57 -1.12
CA SER A 80 3.12 10.99 0.12
C SER A 80 4.61 10.67 0.07
N LEU A 81 4.96 9.45 -0.36
CA LEU A 81 6.33 9.00 -0.55
C LEU A 81 7.04 9.86 -1.61
N GLY A 82 6.41 10.07 -2.76
CA GLY A 82 6.92 10.90 -3.86
C GLY A 82 7.08 12.36 -3.46
N TYR A 83 6.22 12.91 -2.60
CA TYR A 83 6.39 14.25 -2.04
C TYR A 83 7.61 14.33 -1.11
N TRP A 84 7.75 13.36 -0.20
CA TRP A 84 8.90 13.28 0.71
C TRP A 84 10.21 13.16 -0.06
N TYR A 85 10.30 12.26 -1.05
CA TYR A 85 11.49 12.10 -1.87
C TYR A 85 11.77 13.32 -2.76
N ARG A 86 10.75 14.00 -3.31
CA ARG A 86 10.95 15.26 -4.05
C ARG A 86 11.55 16.37 -3.18
N LYS A 87 11.27 16.37 -1.87
CA LYS A 87 11.83 17.31 -0.91
C LYS A 87 13.30 17.01 -0.58
N GLN A 88 13.70 15.74 -0.61
CA GLN A 88 15.05 15.30 -0.23
C GLN A 88 16.00 15.04 -1.41
N ASN A 89 15.48 14.83 -2.63
CA ASN A 89 16.28 14.41 -3.78
C ASN A 89 15.89 15.20 -5.05
N GLU A 90 16.60 16.29 -5.28
CA GLU A 90 16.39 17.17 -6.45
C GLU A 90 16.55 16.44 -7.78
N LYS A 91 17.42 15.43 -7.87
CA LYS A 91 17.61 14.66 -9.10
C LYS A 91 16.40 13.80 -9.42
N LEU A 92 15.81 13.17 -8.41
CA LEU A 92 14.58 12.41 -8.59
C LEU A 92 13.43 13.33 -9.02
N LYS A 93 13.32 14.51 -8.40
CA LYS A 93 12.35 15.55 -8.80
C LYS A 93 12.53 15.97 -10.26
N ASP A 94 13.77 16.21 -10.70
CA ASP A 94 14.10 16.55 -12.09
C ASP A 94 13.78 15.39 -13.06
N ALA A 95 14.06 14.14 -12.68
CA ALA A 95 13.72 12.98 -13.50
C ALA A 95 12.21 12.78 -13.66
N PHE A 96 11.43 12.92 -12.60
CA PHE A 96 9.97 12.93 -12.69
C PHE A 96 9.47 14.12 -13.52
N GLY A 97 10.10 15.30 -13.42
CA GLY A 97 9.79 16.45 -14.27
C GLY A 97 10.02 16.17 -15.76
N LYS A 98 11.17 15.57 -16.10
CA LYS A 98 11.54 15.25 -17.49
C LYS A 98 10.73 14.10 -18.08
N MET A 99 10.34 13.12 -17.27
CA MET A 99 9.57 11.95 -17.70
C MET A 99 8.06 12.12 -17.55
N GLY A 100 7.60 13.08 -16.75
CA GLY A 100 6.18 13.25 -16.39
C GLY A 100 5.28 13.46 -17.59
N TYR A 101 5.68 14.33 -18.52
CA TYR A 101 4.92 14.56 -19.77
C TYR A 101 4.82 13.28 -20.63
N ARG A 102 5.93 12.52 -20.74
CA ARG A 102 5.96 11.27 -21.49
C ARG A 102 5.06 10.20 -20.86
N ILE A 103 5.09 10.08 -19.54
CA ILE A 103 4.22 9.17 -18.79
C ILE A 103 2.76 9.54 -19.02
N MET A 104 2.42 10.83 -18.92
CA MET A 104 1.06 11.34 -19.15
C MET A 104 0.55 11.00 -20.56
N GLU A 105 1.36 11.21 -21.60
CA GLU A 105 0.99 10.84 -22.98
C GLU A 105 0.85 9.33 -23.17
N GLN A 106 1.72 8.52 -22.55
CA GLN A 106 1.61 7.06 -22.58
C GLN A 106 0.33 6.58 -21.88
N THR A 107 -0.05 7.20 -20.76
CA THR A 107 -1.31 6.93 -20.06
C THR A 107 -2.51 7.30 -20.94
N ARG A 108 -2.50 8.48 -21.56
CA ARG A 108 -3.56 8.93 -22.48
C ARG A 108 -3.70 8.01 -23.69
N ALA A 109 -2.58 7.48 -24.19
CA ALA A 109 -2.55 6.53 -25.29
C ALA A 109 -2.91 5.08 -24.88
N GLY A 110 -3.24 4.83 -23.60
CA GLY A 110 -3.60 3.50 -23.10
C GLY A 110 -2.42 2.51 -23.05
N LYS A 111 -1.18 2.99 -23.17
CA LYS A 111 0.03 2.15 -23.22
C LYS A 111 0.49 1.78 -21.80
N ARG A 112 -0.29 0.95 -21.12
CA ARG A 112 -0.10 0.60 -19.70
C ARG A 112 1.30 0.05 -19.40
N ASP A 113 1.82 -0.82 -20.26
CA ASP A 113 3.16 -1.39 -20.09
C ASP A 113 4.26 -0.33 -20.21
N ASP A 114 4.14 0.56 -21.19
CA ASP A 114 5.09 1.66 -21.40
C ASP A 114 5.09 2.65 -20.23
N VAL A 115 3.92 2.93 -19.66
CA VAL A 115 3.78 3.74 -18.43
C VAL A 115 4.52 3.07 -17.28
N PHE A 116 4.29 1.76 -17.08
CA PHE A 116 4.96 0.99 -16.03
C PHE A 116 6.48 0.96 -16.21
N TYR A 117 6.98 0.73 -17.43
CA TYR A 117 8.42 0.78 -17.73
C TYR A 117 9.02 2.18 -17.51
N SER A 118 8.29 3.24 -17.80
CA SER A 118 8.71 4.61 -17.52
C SER A 118 8.87 4.85 -16.03
N PHE A 119 7.95 4.35 -15.18
CA PHE A 119 8.11 4.40 -13.72
C PHE A 119 9.32 3.60 -13.25
N LEU A 120 9.47 2.34 -13.68
CA LEU A 120 10.62 1.51 -13.31
C LEU A 120 11.96 2.16 -13.67
N ARG A 121 12.04 2.84 -14.81
CA ARG A 121 13.25 3.55 -15.23
C ARG A 121 13.60 4.68 -14.26
N ILE A 122 12.62 5.43 -13.78
CA ILE A 122 12.85 6.50 -12.80
C ILE A 122 13.44 5.91 -11.53
N TYR A 123 12.86 4.84 -10.98
CA TYR A 123 13.35 4.24 -9.74
C TYR A 123 14.68 3.48 -9.90
N ARG A 124 14.90 2.77 -11.01
CA ARG A 124 16.15 2.01 -11.26
C ARG A 124 17.36 2.90 -11.48
N HIS A 125 17.17 4.13 -11.97
CA HIS A 125 18.27 5.07 -12.22
C HIS A 125 18.76 5.80 -10.96
N TYR A 126 17.99 5.74 -9.86
CA TYR A 126 18.35 6.31 -8.57
C TYR A 126 18.55 5.20 -7.54
N PRO A 127 19.78 4.65 -7.40
CA PRO A 127 20.05 3.69 -6.35
C PRO A 127 19.79 4.34 -4.98
N ASN A 128 19.02 3.63 -4.14
CA ASN A 128 18.94 3.91 -2.71
C ASN A 128 20.38 4.00 -2.17
N LYS A 129 20.87 5.21 -1.91
CA LYS A 129 21.94 5.37 -0.94
C LYS A 129 21.30 5.15 0.43
N CYS A 130 21.10 3.90 0.78
CA CYS A 130 20.97 3.53 2.18
C CYS A 130 22.22 4.08 2.87
N VAL A 131 21.99 4.96 3.83
CA VAL A 131 23.00 5.50 4.71
C VAL A 131 23.62 4.32 5.46
N SER A 132 24.80 3.87 5.04
CA SER A 132 25.68 3.08 5.88
C SER A 132 26.40 4.06 6.81
N SER A 133 25.81 4.33 7.97
CA SER A 133 26.54 4.93 9.07
C SER A 133 27.21 3.81 9.86
N ASN A 134 28.52 3.66 9.64
CA ASN A 134 29.43 3.16 10.68
C ASN A 134 29.97 4.39 11.43
#